data_AF-A0A0F0GP47-F1
#
_entry.id   AF-A0A0F0GP47-F1
#
_cell.length_a   1.000
_cell.length_b   1.000
_cell.length_c   1.000
_cell.angle_alpha   90.00
_cell.angle_beta   90.00
_cell.angle_gamma   90.00
#
_symmetry.space_group_name_H-M   'P 1'
#
loop_
_entity.id
_entity.type
_entity.pdbx_description
1 polymer ?
#
loop_
_entity_poly.entity_id
_entity_poly.type
_entity_poly.pdbx_seq_one_letter_code
_entity_poly.pdbx_strand_id
1 'polypeptide(L)'
;WFMWDELAYGAIGAVVLVDTRRLDGGFGAIDFFERRGIPFVIGVNCFEGSHSYTEDELRAALDVSANVPLVLCDARDRESCKTVLARVIEHAMSKLDPAMA
;
A
#
# COMPACT_ATOMS: atom_id res chain seq x y z
N TRP A 1 17.84 1.69 0.67
CA TRP A 1 18.37 2.65 -0.32
C TRP A 1 18.24 4.00 0.38
N PHE A 2 19.33 4.78 0.45
CA PHE A 2 19.44 6.04 1.22
C PHE A 2 18.17 6.92 1.26
N MET A 3 17.58 7.26 0.11
CA MET A 3 16.36 8.08 0.04
C MET A 3 15.15 7.48 0.78
N TRP A 4 14.94 6.17 0.68
CA TRP A 4 13.80 5.50 1.34
C TRP A 4 14.01 5.38 2.85
N ASP A 5 15.25 5.20 3.28
CA ASP A 5 15.60 5.12 4.70
C ASP A 5 15.33 6.47 5.41
N GLU A 6 15.67 7.60 4.76
CA GLU A 6 15.36 8.94 5.28
C GLU A 6 13.86 9.26 5.26
N LEU A 7 13.15 8.94 4.17
CA LEU A 7 11.70 9.19 4.07
C LEU A 7 10.86 8.36 5.04
N ALA A 8 11.33 7.15 5.35
CA ALA A 8 10.65 6.25 6.27
C ALA A 8 10.91 6.60 7.74
N TYR A 9 11.95 7.39 8.03
CA TYR A 9 12.30 7.74 9.41
C TYR A 9 11.17 8.53 10.08
N GLY A 10 10.63 7.96 11.16
CA GLY A 10 9.53 8.56 11.93
C GLY A 10 8.15 8.51 11.25
N ALA A 11 8.03 7.82 10.11
CA ALA A 11 6.74 7.64 9.45
C ALA A 11 5.84 6.68 10.26
N ILE A 12 4.57 7.05 10.43
CA ILE A 12 3.55 6.20 11.06
C ILE A 12 3.22 4.99 10.16
N GLY A 13 3.26 5.21 8.86
CA GLY A 13 3.11 4.17 7.84
C GLY A 13 3.25 4.76 6.44
N ALA A 14 3.10 3.92 5.42
CA ALA A 14 3.29 4.30 4.03
C ALA A 14 2.14 3.83 3.11
N VAL A 15 1.99 4.52 1.98
CA VAL A 15 1.20 4.05 0.85
C VAL A 15 2.17 3.60 -0.25
N VAL A 16 2.05 2.36 -0.69
CA VAL A 16 2.65 1.91 -1.94
C VAL A 16 1.59 2.02 -3.02
N LEU A 17 1.66 3.07 -3.84
CA LEU A 17 0.73 3.28 -4.95
C LEU A 17 1.20 2.48 -6.17
N VAL A 18 0.37 1.56 -6.63
CA VAL A 18 0.65 0.70 -7.79
C VAL A 18 -0.32 0.99 -8.93
N ASP A 19 0.14 0.88 -10.17
CA ASP A 19 -0.67 1.04 -11.37
C ASP A 19 -0.90 -0.34 -11.98
N THR A 20 -2.15 -0.73 -12.25
CA THR A 20 -2.49 -2.05 -12.80
C THR A 20 -1.97 -2.28 -14.22
N ARG A 21 -1.49 -1.22 -14.89
CA ARG A 21 -0.83 -1.31 -16.20
C ARG A 21 0.67 -1.61 -16.08
N ARG A 22 1.25 -1.43 -14.89
CA ARG A 22 2.68 -1.65 -14.61
C ARG A 22 2.94 -1.99 -13.14
N LEU A 23 2.45 -3.15 -12.71
CA LEU A 23 2.49 -3.60 -11.31
C LEU A 23 3.91 -3.81 -10.76
N ASP A 24 4.84 -4.21 -11.61
CA ASP A 24 6.25 -4.46 -11.27
C ASP A 24 6.99 -3.23 -10.72
N GLY A 25 6.50 -2.03 -11.04
CA GLY A 25 7.03 -0.78 -10.49
C GLY A 25 6.90 -0.68 -8.96
N GLY A 26 6.01 -1.44 -8.33
CA GLY A 26 5.78 -1.42 -6.89
C GLY A 26 6.69 -2.35 -6.07
N PHE A 27 7.27 -3.38 -6.69
CA PHE A 27 7.90 -4.50 -5.96
C PHE A 27 9.04 -4.05 -5.03
N GLY A 28 9.90 -3.13 -5.48
CA GLY A 28 11.01 -2.64 -4.67
C GLY A 28 10.55 -1.85 -3.42
N ALA A 29 9.41 -1.16 -3.50
CA ALA A 29 8.83 -0.45 -2.36
C ALA A 29 8.16 -1.41 -1.36
N ILE A 30 7.47 -2.44 -1.87
CA ILE A 30 6.85 -3.49 -1.04
C ILE A 30 7.93 -4.20 -0.21
N ASP A 31 8.97 -4.73 -0.87
CA ASP A 31 10.08 -5.42 -0.21
C ASP A 31 10.79 -4.52 0.82
N PHE A 32 10.93 -3.22 0.52
CA PHE A 32 11.54 -2.26 1.45
C PHE A 32 10.77 -2.13 2.77
N PHE A 33 9.45 -1.94 2.71
CA PHE A 33 8.61 -1.74 3.91
C PHE A 33 8.39 -3.05 4.66
N GLU A 34 8.21 -4.16 3.94
CA GLU A 34 8.02 -5.48 4.52
C GLU A 34 9.25 -5.91 5.34
N ARG A 35 10.46 -5.78 4.79
CA ARG A 35 11.71 -6.11 5.52
C ARG A 35 11.94 -5.26 6.76
N ARG A 36 11.41 -4.03 6.80
CA ARG A 36 11.57 -3.08 7.92
C ARG A 36 10.43 -3.15 8.92
N GLY A 37 9.37 -3.92 8.65
CA GLY A 37 8.20 -4.01 9.51
C GLY A 37 7.45 -2.68 9.66
N ILE A 38 7.63 -1.74 8.71
CA ILE A 38 6.93 -0.46 8.73
C ILE A 38 5.52 -0.69 8.19
N PRO A 39 4.45 -0.27 8.90
CA PRO A 39 3.08 -0.46 8.41
C PRO A 39 2.88 0.21 7.05
N PHE A 40 2.27 -0.49 6.10
CA PHE A 40 1.95 0.07 4.80
C PHE A 40 0.66 -0.53 4.23
N VAL A 41 0.09 0.17 3.26
CA VAL A 41 -1.04 -0.31 2.46
C VAL A 41 -0.69 -0.23 0.98
N ILE A 42 -1.33 -1.05 0.17
CA ILE A 42 -1.26 -0.95 -1.29
C ILE A 42 -2.44 -0.12 -1.78
N GLY A 43 -2.16 1.04 -2.37
CA GLY A 43 -3.13 1.79 -3.15
C GLY A 43 -3.12 1.28 -4.59
N VAL A 44 -4.17 0.59 -5.03
CA VAL A 44 -4.27 0.11 -6.41
C VAL A 44 -4.93 1.19 -7.24
N ASN A 45 -4.11 1.95 -7.96
CA ASN A 45 -4.56 3.07 -8.75
C ASN A 45 -5.28 2.58 -10.01
N CYS A 46 -6.60 2.70 -9.99
CA CYS A 46 -7.53 2.30 -11.03
C CYS A 46 -8.17 3.55 -11.63
N PHE A 47 -7.70 3.95 -12.81
CA PHE A 47 -8.33 4.98 -13.61
C PHE A 47 -8.47 4.52 -15.08
N GLU A 48 -8.98 5.37 -15.96
CA GLU A 48 -9.26 5.01 -17.35
C GLU A 48 -8.12 4.23 -18.04
N GLY A 49 -8.45 3.05 -18.57
CA GLY A 49 -7.49 2.12 -19.16
C GLY A 49 -6.80 1.17 -18.16
N SER A 50 -7.25 1.10 -16.91
CA SER A 50 -6.79 0.10 -15.94
C SER A 50 -7.31 -1.30 -16.29
N HIS A 51 -6.49 -2.32 -16.02
CA HIS A 51 -6.94 -3.70 -16.08
C HIS A 51 -7.79 -4.02 -14.85
N SER A 52 -8.91 -4.73 -15.06
CA SER A 52 -9.73 -5.24 -13.96
C SER A 52 -9.13 -6.55 -13.48
N TYR A 53 -8.66 -6.55 -12.24
CA TYR A 53 -8.15 -7.72 -11.54
C TYR A 53 -8.99 -7.92 -10.27
N THR A 54 -9.16 -9.18 -9.89
CA THR A 54 -9.64 -9.56 -8.56
C THR A 54 -8.59 -9.22 -7.50
N GLU A 55 -9.01 -9.13 -6.23
CA GLU A 55 -8.05 -8.92 -5.14
C GLU A 55 -7.01 -10.05 -5.07
N ASP A 56 -7.43 -11.30 -5.28
CA ASP A 56 -6.54 -12.47 -5.25
C ASP A 56 -5.48 -12.43 -6.37
N GLU A 57 -5.88 -12.02 -7.58
CA GLU A 57 -4.93 -11.82 -8.69
C GLU A 57 -3.93 -10.71 -8.39
N LEU A 58 -4.38 -9.59 -7.81
CA LEU A 58 -3.48 -8.50 -7.41
C LEU A 58 -2.51 -8.95 -6.32
N ARG A 59 -2.98 -9.70 -5.33
CA ARG A 59 -2.13 -10.23 -4.26
C ARG A 59 -1.07 -11.17 -4.80
N ALA A 60 -1.47 -12.10 -5.67
CA ALA A 60 -0.55 -13.03 -6.31
C ALA A 60 0.48 -12.29 -7.19
N ALA A 61 0.06 -11.28 -7.95
CA ALA A 61 0.93 -10.52 -8.83
C ALA A 61 1.93 -9.63 -8.07
N LEU A 62 1.54 -9.10 -6.91
CA LEU A 62 2.37 -8.24 -6.06
C LEU A 62 3.19 -9.01 -5.01
N ASP A 63 2.99 -10.33 -4.90
CA ASP A 63 3.55 -11.19 -3.85
C ASP A 63 3.33 -10.63 -2.44
N VAL A 64 2.10 -10.20 -2.15
CA VAL A 64 1.78 -9.49 -0.90
C VAL A 64 0.84 -10.30 0.00
N SER A 65 1.22 -10.41 1.28
CA SER A 65 0.46 -11.12 2.30
C SER A 65 -0.94 -10.55 2.53
N ALA A 66 -1.90 -11.42 2.90
CA ALA A 66 -3.29 -11.07 3.18
C ALA A 66 -3.48 -10.04 4.30
N ASN A 67 -2.48 -9.88 5.18
CA ASN A 67 -2.51 -8.91 6.27
C ASN A 67 -2.16 -7.46 5.82
N VAL A 68 -1.71 -7.27 4.58
CA VAL A 68 -1.47 -5.94 3.99
C VAL A 68 -2.76 -5.50 3.29
N PRO A 69 -3.36 -4.36 3.69
CA PRO A 69 -4.56 -3.85 3.06
C PRO A 69 -4.33 -3.45 1.59
N LEU A 70 -5.23 -3.91 0.72
CA LEU A 70 -5.36 -3.44 -0.66
C LEU A 70 -6.55 -2.48 -0.73
N VAL A 71 -6.32 -1.28 -1.27
CA VAL A 71 -7.35 -0.25 -1.41
C VAL A 71 -7.37 0.19 -2.87
N LEU A 72 -8.48 -0.09 -3.56
CA LEU A 72 -8.70 0.48 -4.89
C LEU A 72 -8.87 2.00 -4.77
N CYS A 73 -8.17 2.75 -5.61
CA CYS A 73 -8.27 4.20 -5.62
C CYS A 73 -8.14 4.80 -7.03
N ASP A 74 -8.61 6.03 -7.21
CA ASP A 74 -8.17 6.90 -8.31
C ASP A 74 -7.37 8.03 -7.68
N ALA A 75 -6.06 8.06 -7.93
CA ALA A 75 -5.16 9.06 -7.34
C ALA A 75 -5.46 10.51 -7.78
N ARG A 76 -6.33 10.70 -8.78
CA ARG A 76 -6.82 12.01 -9.23
C ARG A 76 -8.04 12.48 -8.43
N ASP A 77 -8.70 11.58 -7.72
CA ASP A 77 -9.86 11.87 -6.88
C ASP A 77 -9.42 12.11 -5.42
N ARG A 78 -9.77 13.28 -4.91
CA ARG A 78 -9.39 13.71 -3.56
C ARG A 78 -10.00 12.84 -2.45
N GLU A 79 -11.25 12.45 -2.58
CA GLU A 79 -11.90 11.62 -1.56
C GLU A 79 -11.36 10.18 -1.61
N SER A 80 -11.05 9.68 -2.81
CA SER A 80 -10.36 8.39 -2.97
C SER A 80 -8.99 8.38 -2.29
N CYS A 81 -8.17 9.41 -2.52
CA CYS A 81 -6.88 9.57 -1.84
C CYS A 81 -7.03 9.66 -0.32
N LYS A 82 -8.03 10.40 0.16
CA LYS A 82 -8.32 10.50 1.60
C LYS A 82 -8.64 9.14 2.21
N THR A 83 -9.42 8.30 1.53
CA THR A 83 -9.71 6.93 1.99
C THR A 83 -8.45 6.10 2.11
N VAL A 84 -7.54 6.16 1.12
CA VAL A 84 -6.25 5.43 1.19
C VAL A 84 -5.42 5.89 2.37
N LEU A 85 -5.30 7.21 2.58
CA LEU A 85 -4.53 7.77 3.70
C LEU A 85 -5.14 7.40 5.07
N ALA A 86 -6.47 7.42 5.19
CA ALA A 86 -7.15 6.98 6.40
C ALA A 86 -6.84 5.49 6.70
N ARG A 87 -6.87 4.64 5.66
CA ARG A 87 -6.54 3.21 5.81
C ARG A 87 -5.11 2.96 6.27
N VAL A 88 -4.14 3.79 5.89
CA VAL A 88 -2.76 3.69 6.43
C VAL A 88 -2.75 3.90 7.92
N ILE A 89 -3.43 4.95 8.40
CA ILE A 89 -3.45 5.28 9.83
C ILE A 89 -4.14 4.18 10.61
N GLU A 90 -5.31 3.72 10.16
CA GLU A 90 -6.03 2.59 10.78
C GLU A 90 -5.16 1.32 10.84
N HIS A 91 -4.48 0.99 9.74
CA HIS A 91 -3.59 -0.16 9.68
C HIS A 91 -2.40 -0.01 10.64
N ALA A 92 -1.74 1.13 10.64
CA ALA A 92 -0.62 1.40 11.54
C ALA A 92 -1.04 1.31 13.01
N MET A 93 -2.19 1.86 13.38
CA MET A 93 -2.73 1.76 14.74
C MET A 93 -3.03 0.31 15.13
N SER A 94 -3.62 -0.49 14.23
CA SER A 94 -3.88 -1.92 14.49
C SER A 94 -2.62 -2.74 14.76
N LYS A 95 -1.45 -2.28 14.28
CA LYS A 95 -0.15 -2.91 14.55
C LYS A 95 0.48 -2.46 15.86
N LEU A 96 0.09 -1.30 16.37
CA LEU A 96 0.59 -0.70 17.62
C LEU A 96 -0.20 -1.18 18.84
N ASP A 97 -1.46 -1.57 18.68
CA ASP A 97 -2.30 -2.12 19.75
C ASP A 97 -2.43 -3.66 19.64
N PRO A 98 -1.61 -4.44 20.37
CA PRO A 98 -1.76 -5.90 20.41
C PRO A 98 -3.05 -6.37 21.10
N ALA A 99 -3.85 -5.48 21.70
CA ALA A 99 -5.15 -5.79 22.29
C ALA A 99 -6.33 -5.71 21.29
N MET A 100 -6.09 -5.27 20.05
CA MET A 100 -7.08 -5.15 18.97
C MET A 100 -6.81 -6.05 17.76
N ALA A 101 -5.75 -6.86 17.80
CA ALA A 101 -5.35 -7.79 16.74
C ALA A 101 -5.82 -9.23 17.01
#